data_AF-A0A7W0ZJE4-F1
#
_entry.id   AF-A0A7W0ZJE4-F1
#
_cell.length_a   1.000
_cell.length_b   1.000
_cell.length_c   1.000
_cell.angle_alpha   90.00
_cell.angle_beta   90.00
_cell.angle_gamma   90.00
#
_symmetry.space_group_name_H-M   'P 1'
#
loop_
_entity.id
_entity.type
_entity.pdbx_description
1 polymer ?
#
loop_
_entity_poly.entity_id
_entity_poly.type
_entity_poly.pdbx_seq_one_letter_code
_entity_poly.pdbx_strand_id
1 'polypeptide(L)'
;MPVVRQFVLVVCVAVAGMALGAPSAFGATPSTAYDLTSIDTPFPQEKGRFGERHAATDDLDGDGVNDYFIGDLSENVSQFTNAGRVYAISGRTR
;
A
#
# COMPACT_ATOMS: atom_id res chain seq x y z
N MET A 1 3.33 -4.47 26.93
CA MET A 1 4.76 -4.11 26.83
C MET A 1 4.92 -3.23 25.60
N PRO A 2 5.45 -2.00 25.73
CA PRO A 2 5.32 -0.95 24.72
C PRO A 2 6.48 -1.03 23.72
N VAL A 3 6.23 -0.87 22.42
CA VAL A 3 7.29 -0.44 21.50
C VAL A 3 6.73 0.56 20.51
N VAL A 4 7.17 1.80 20.71
CA VAL A 4 7.08 2.97 19.85
C VAL A 4 7.81 2.68 18.52
N ARG A 5 7.27 3.12 17.38
CA ARG A 5 7.99 3.98 16.42
C ARG A 5 7.15 4.37 15.20
N GLN A 6 7.06 5.68 15.04
CA GLN A 6 6.54 6.49 13.94
C GLN A 6 7.15 6.16 12.57
N PHE A 7 6.65 6.94 11.60
CA PHE A 7 7.11 7.24 10.25
C PHE A 7 6.35 6.35 9.25
N VAL A 8 5.56 6.90 8.34
CA VAL A 8 6.09 7.66 7.20
C VAL A 8 5.12 8.74 6.69
N LEU A 9 5.75 9.86 6.36
CA LEU A 9 5.30 11.05 5.65
C LEU A 9 4.58 10.72 4.32
N VAL A 10 3.34 11.17 4.12
CA VAL A 10 2.76 11.29 2.78
C VAL A 10 2.27 12.72 2.58
N VAL A 11 3.10 13.50 1.91
CA VAL A 11 2.77 14.81 1.37
C VAL A 11 1.92 14.57 0.12
N CYS A 12 0.60 14.74 0.25
CA CYS A 12 -0.28 14.91 -0.90
C CYS A 12 -0.61 16.40 -1.03
N VAL A 13 0.10 17.09 -1.92
CA VAL A 13 -0.29 18.43 -2.37
C VAL A 13 -1.47 18.28 -3.32
N ALA A 14 -2.68 18.50 -2.82
CA ALA A 14 -3.85 18.71 -3.65
C ALA A 14 -4.07 20.23 -3.79
N VAL A 15 -3.89 20.73 -5.00
CA VAL A 15 -4.23 22.09 -5.39
C VAL A 15 -5.75 22.19 -5.47
N ALA A 16 -6.36 23.08 -4.70
CA ALA A 16 -7.77 23.46 -4.86
C ALA A 16 -7.94 24.96 -4.60
N GLY A 17 -8.62 25.62 -5.53
CA GLY A 17 -8.71 27.06 -5.68
C GLY A 17 -9.40 27.80 -4.53
N MET A 18 -9.14 29.11 -4.50
CA MET A 18 -9.81 30.10 -3.65
C MET A 18 -11.33 29.98 -3.72
N ALA A 19 -11.96 29.63 -2.60
CA ALA A 19 -13.33 29.97 -2.30
C ALA A 19 -13.35 30.80 -1.00
N LEU A 20 -13.76 32.05 -1.13
CA LEU A 20 -13.87 33.03 -0.05
C LEU A 20 -15.11 32.72 0.81
N GLY A 21 -14.90 32.53 2.12
CA GLY A 21 -15.89 32.83 3.16
C GLY A 21 -16.77 31.68 3.68
N ALA A 22 -16.40 31.09 4.82
CA ALA A 22 -17.28 30.71 5.94
C ALA A 22 -16.41 30.23 7.14
N PRO A 23 -16.80 30.52 8.39
CA PRO A 23 -15.94 30.32 9.57
C PRO A 23 -15.73 28.84 9.91
N SER A 24 -14.45 28.49 10.09
CA SER A 24 -13.91 27.42 10.95
C SER A 24 -14.87 26.27 11.32
N ALA A 25 -15.09 25.36 10.37
CA ALA A 25 -15.20 23.95 10.70
C ALA A 25 -13.88 23.31 10.27
N PHE A 26 -12.98 23.05 11.23
CA PHE A 26 -11.95 22.02 11.03
C PHE A 26 -12.74 20.71 10.97
N GLY A 27 -13.29 20.43 9.78
CA GLY A 27 -14.13 19.26 9.54
C GLY A 27 -13.34 18.09 10.08
N ALA A 28 -13.93 17.39 11.04
CA ALA A 28 -13.42 16.11 11.48
C ALA A 28 -13.15 15.32 10.21
N THR A 29 -11.87 15.10 9.88
CA THR A 29 -11.54 14.07 8.91
C THR A 29 -12.30 12.85 9.38
N PRO A 30 -13.14 12.21 8.56
CA PRO A 30 -13.70 10.93 8.95
C PRO A 30 -12.49 10.06 9.30
N SER A 31 -12.26 9.84 10.60
CA SER A 31 -11.33 8.82 11.05
C SER A 31 -12.11 7.53 10.91
N THR A 32 -12.41 7.17 9.66
CA THR A 32 -12.91 5.86 9.32
C THR A 32 -11.88 4.91 9.90
N ALA A 33 -12.30 4.11 10.88
CA ALA A 33 -11.44 3.09 11.44
C ALA A 33 -11.00 2.20 10.28
N TYR A 34 -9.70 2.16 10.01
CA TYR A 34 -9.10 1.26 9.05
C TYR A 34 -8.43 0.15 9.84
N ASP A 35 -8.66 -1.09 9.43
CA ASP A 35 -7.89 -2.22 9.94
C ASP A 35 -6.55 -2.27 9.18
N LEU A 36 -5.45 -2.32 9.91
CA LEU A 36 -4.12 -2.40 9.31
C LEU A 36 -3.71 -3.86 9.21
N THR A 37 -3.58 -4.35 7.98
CA THR A 37 -3.01 -5.67 7.72
C THR A 37 -1.66 -5.51 7.05
N SER A 38 -0.63 -6.17 7.59
CA SER A 38 0.67 -6.31 6.94
C SER A 38 0.62 -7.50 5.99
N ILE A 39 1.23 -7.33 4.81
CA ILE A 39 1.36 -8.39 3.81
C ILE A 39 2.85 -8.59 3.59
N ASP A 40 3.32 -9.80 3.90
CA ASP A 40 4.72 -10.18 3.71
C ASP A 40 4.89 -10.95 2.40
N THR A 41 6.11 -10.90 1.85
CA THR A 41 6.46 -11.74 0.71
C THR A 41 6.40 -13.22 1.11
N PRO A 42 5.78 -14.09 0.29
CA PRO A 42 5.78 -15.54 0.55
C PRO A 42 7.18 -16.16 0.41
N PHE A 43 8.13 -15.45 -0.21
CA PHE A 43 9.52 -15.89 -0.35
C PHE A 43 10.49 -14.80 0.15
N PRO A 44 10.69 -14.69 1.48
CA PRO A 44 11.60 -13.69 2.04
C PRO A 44 13.03 -13.89 1.56
N GLN A 45 13.59 -12.85 0.94
CA GLN A 45 14.99 -12.83 0.51
C GLN A 45 15.67 -11.57 1.03
N GLU A 46 16.94 -11.70 1.40
CA GLU A 46 17.77 -10.56 1.73
C GLU A 46 17.83 -9.64 0.49
N LYS A 47 17.33 -8.40 0.63
CA LYS A 47 17.27 -7.39 -0.45
C LYS A 47 16.29 -7.68 -1.58
N GLY A 48 15.25 -8.50 -1.39
CA GLY A 48 14.19 -8.67 -2.40
C GLY A 48 13.50 -7.35 -2.83
N ARG A 49 13.40 -6.37 -1.92
CA ARG A 49 12.71 -5.08 -2.15
C ARG A 49 11.22 -5.26 -2.46
N PHE A 50 10.61 -6.25 -1.83
CA PHE A 50 9.15 -6.41 -1.80
C PHE A 50 8.46 -5.11 -1.35
N GLY A 51 7.41 -4.72 -2.06
CA GLY A 51 6.61 -3.54 -1.73
C GLY A 51 7.14 -2.22 -2.30
N GLU A 52 8.36 -2.18 -2.84
CA GLU A 52 8.94 -0.94 -3.38
C GLU A 52 8.19 -0.42 -4.62
N ARG A 53 7.59 -1.33 -5.38
CA ARG A 53 6.69 -0.99 -6.50
C ARG A 53 5.37 -1.70 -6.29
N HIS A 54 4.28 -0.97 -6.40
CA HIS A 54 2.93 -1.51 -6.30
C HIS A 54 1.99 -0.72 -7.20
N ALA A 55 0.90 -1.37 -7.62
CA ALA A 55 -0.16 -0.75 -8.41
C ALA A 55 -1.51 -1.36 -8.03
N ALA A 56 -2.54 -0.52 -7.94
CA ALA A 56 -3.91 -1.01 -7.86
C ALA A 56 -4.37 -1.52 -9.23
N THR A 57 -5.22 -2.53 -9.23
CA THR A 57 -5.85 -3.11 -10.42
C THR A 57 -7.35 -3.24 -10.19
N ASP A 58 -8.08 -3.69 -11.21
CA ASP A 58 -9.45 -4.16 -11.05
C ASP A 58 -9.50 -5.47 -10.27
N ASP A 59 -10.69 -5.90 -9.89
CA ASP A 59 -10.97 -7.20 -9.25
C ASP A 59 -10.55 -8.36 -10.18
N LEU A 60 -9.48 -9.07 -9.83
CA LEU A 60 -8.93 -10.19 -10.61
C LEU A 60 -9.53 -11.53 -10.21
N ASP A 61 -10.00 -11.67 -8.97
CA ASP A 61 -10.52 -12.93 -8.43
C ASP A 61 -12.05 -13.02 -8.42
N GLY A 62 -12.75 -11.94 -8.77
CA GLY A 62 -14.19 -11.84 -8.97
C GLY A 62 -14.98 -11.66 -7.68
N ASP A 63 -14.35 -11.15 -6.62
CA ASP A 63 -14.95 -11.06 -5.29
C ASP A 63 -15.63 -9.73 -4.97
N GLY A 64 -15.57 -8.78 -5.90
CA GLY A 64 -16.13 -7.44 -5.83
C GLY A 64 -15.23 -6.39 -5.18
N VAL A 65 -13.98 -6.73 -4.85
CA VAL A 65 -12.97 -5.82 -4.28
C VAL A 65 -11.79 -5.68 -5.24
N ASN A 66 -11.29 -4.47 -5.43
CA ASN A 66 -10.11 -4.22 -6.27
C ASN A 66 -8.85 -4.85 -5.68
N ASP A 67 -8.08 -5.51 -6.52
CA ASP A 67 -6.82 -6.17 -6.16
C ASP A 67 -5.60 -5.27 -6.37
N TYR A 68 -4.42 -5.79 -5.99
CA TYR A 68 -3.15 -5.07 -6.08
C TYR A 68 -2.03 -5.96 -6.62
N PHE A 69 -1.14 -5.35 -7.41
CA PHE A 69 0.15 -5.93 -7.75
C PHE A 69 1.24 -5.39 -6.83
N ILE A 70 2.09 -6.27 -6.31
CA ILE A 70 3.27 -5.92 -5.51
C ILE A 70 4.52 -6.53 -6.15
N GLY A 71 5.53 -5.70 -6.39
CA GLY A 71 6.82 -6.10 -6.93
C GLY A 71 7.83 -6.42 -5.83
N ASP A 72 8.58 -7.50 -6.05
CA ASP A 72 9.80 -7.91 -5.36
C ASP A 72 10.95 -7.82 -6.38
N LEU A 73 11.48 -6.61 -6.57
CA LEU A 73 12.31 -6.25 -7.73
C LEU A 73 13.65 -7.00 -7.82
N SER A 74 14.10 -7.50 -6.68
CA SER A 74 15.42 -8.10 -6.50
C SER A 74 15.32 -9.55 -6.04
N GLU A 75 14.13 -10.16 -6.14
CA GLU A 75 13.93 -11.58 -5.87
C GLU A 75 14.78 -12.45 -6.81
N ASN A 76 15.50 -13.41 -6.22
CA ASN A 76 16.10 -14.51 -6.96
C ASN A 76 15.03 -15.54 -7.29
N VAL A 77 14.82 -15.81 -8.57
CA VAL A 77 13.78 -16.71 -9.06
C VAL A 77 14.46 -17.93 -9.66
N SER A 78 14.40 -19.06 -8.96
CA SER A 78 15.07 -20.31 -9.36
C SER A 78 16.58 -20.08 -9.58
N GLN A 79 17.10 -20.35 -10.78
CA GLN A 79 18.50 -20.14 -11.16
C GLN A 79 18.84 -18.69 -11.52
N PHE A 80 17.88 -17.77 -11.53
CA PHE A 80 18.08 -16.39 -11.96
C PHE A 80 18.21 -15.45 -10.76
N THR A 81 19.40 -14.88 -10.62
CA THR A 81 19.69 -13.87 -9.59
C THR A 81 19.05 -12.53 -9.95
N ASN A 82 18.38 -11.89 -8.98
CA ASN A 82 17.78 -10.55 -9.13
C ASN A 82 16.83 -10.45 -10.35
N ALA A 83 16.13 -11.54 -10.65
CA ALA A 83 15.16 -11.59 -11.76
C ALA A 83 13.94 -10.72 -11.46
N GLY A 84 13.61 -10.59 -10.18
CA GLY A 84 12.43 -9.94 -9.68
C GLY A 84 11.17 -10.77 -9.90
N ARG A 85 10.14 -10.50 -9.09
CA ARG A 85 8.82 -11.11 -9.23
C ARG A 85 7.72 -10.08 -8.97
N VAL A 86 6.57 -10.30 -9.57
CA VAL A 86 5.34 -9.58 -9.25
C VAL A 86 4.34 -10.56 -8.64
N TYR A 87 3.73 -10.15 -7.55
CA TYR A 87 2.68 -10.86 -6.83
C TYR A 87 1.34 -10.16 -7.07
N ALA A 88 0.29 -10.92 -7.34
CA ALA A 88 -1.09 -10.45 -7.29
C ALA A 88 -1.64 -10.74 -5.89
N ILE A 89 -2.20 -9.73 -5.25
CA ILE A 89 -2.70 -9.78 -3.87
C ILE A 89 -4.16 -9.36 -3.88
N SER A 90 -5.02 -10.23 -3.36
CA SER A 90 -6.45 -9.94 -3.24
C SER A 90 -6.67 -8.75 -2.30
N GLY A 91 -7.52 -7.81 -2.70
CA GLY A 91 -7.87 -6.64 -1.89
C GLY A 91 -8.74 -6.97 -0.68
N ARG A 92 -9.29 -8.18 -0.64
CA ARG A 92 -10.11 -8.64 0.48
C ARG A 92 -9.23 -9.18 1.60
N THR A 93 -9.05 -8.35 2.61
CA THR A 93 -8.55 -8.78 3.91
C THR A 93 -9.53 -9.77 4.53
N ARG A 94 -9.01 -10.94 4.94
CA ARG A 94 -9.75 -11.91 5.75
C ARG A 94 -9.89 -11.47 7.19
#